data_AF-A0A1M6YL63-F1
#
_entry.id   AF-A0A1M6YL63-F1
#
_cell.length_a   1.000
_cell.length_b   1.000
_cell.length_c   1.000
_cell.angle_alpha   90.00
_cell.angle_beta   90.00
_cell.angle_gamma   90.00
#
_symmetry.space_group_name_H-M   'P 1'
#
loop_
_entity.id
_entity.type
_entity.pdbx_description
1 polymer ?
#
loop_
_entity_poly.entity_id
_entity_poly.type
_entity_poly.pdbx_seq_one_letter_code
_entity_poly.pdbx_strand_id
1 'polypeptide(L)'
;MQRHSALVPLSHEHQRLLFVCRYLKKDAAPYEGFPLETQAKFEYVVRIFQEVMVPHIQKEDHLFDKCAGYHPLVDAAIAELQQEHHVISRMYAGLTDSAQLEEDMDALATSLEAHIRKEERSFFELLQRELPAVLNNLKLD
;
A
#
# COMPACT_ATOMS: atom_id res chain seq x y z
N MET A 1 8.86 -3.90 18.10
CA MET A 1 9.74 -5.03 17.68
C MET A 1 10.46 -4.62 16.41
N GLN A 2 11.71 -5.04 16.17
CA GLN A 2 12.34 -4.78 14.86
C GLN A 2 11.57 -5.52 13.76
N ARG A 3 11.44 -4.90 12.58
CA ARG A 3 10.81 -5.52 11.40
C ARG A 3 11.63 -6.73 10.97
N HIS A 4 10.97 -7.86 10.73
CA HIS A 4 11.56 -9.08 10.22
C HIS A 4 12.15 -8.83 8.83
N SER A 5 13.33 -9.38 8.55
CA SER A 5 14.09 -9.10 7.32
C SER A 5 13.29 -9.33 6.04
N ALA A 6 12.47 -10.39 5.99
CA ALA A 6 11.59 -10.69 4.86
C ALA A 6 10.53 -9.61 4.57
N LEU A 7 10.15 -8.80 5.56
CA LEU A 7 9.14 -7.75 5.44
C LEU A 7 9.74 -6.35 5.22
N VAL A 8 11.05 -6.19 5.43
CA VAL A 8 11.75 -4.90 5.25
C VAL A 8 11.61 -4.34 3.82
N PRO A 9 11.70 -5.14 2.75
CA PRO A 9 11.49 -4.63 1.39
C PRO A 9 10.12 -3.97 1.19
N LEU A 10 9.04 -4.61 1.67
CA LEU A 10 7.69 -4.05 1.63
C LEU A 10 7.62 -2.73 2.42
N SER A 11 8.22 -2.68 3.62
CA SER A 11 8.29 -1.45 4.40
C SER A 11 9.05 -0.31 3.71
N HIS A 12 10.06 -0.60 2.87
CA HIS A 12 10.73 0.43 2.07
C HIS A 12 9.84 0.95 0.94
N GLU A 13 9.06 0.08 0.30
CA GLU A 13 8.07 0.46 -0.71
C GLU A 13 6.96 1.31 -0.09
N HIS A 14 6.47 0.93 1.09
CA HIS A 14 5.53 1.72 1.89
C HIS A 14 6.01 3.16 2.16
N GLN A 15 7.30 3.37 2.45
CA GLN A 15 7.82 4.73 2.66
C GLN A 15 7.66 5.61 1.41
N ARG A 16 7.89 5.03 0.23
CA ARG A 16 7.70 5.75 -1.05
C ARG A 16 6.22 6.03 -1.30
N LEU A 17 5.35 5.05 -1.07
CA LEU A 17 3.90 5.19 -1.25
C LEU A 17 3.30 6.20 -0.25
N LEU A 18 3.75 6.22 1.01
CA LEU A 18 3.30 7.19 2.02
C LEU A 18 3.69 8.63 1.66
N PHE A 19 4.85 8.84 1.03
CA PHE A 19 5.18 10.15 0.47
C PHE A 19 4.17 10.56 -0.60
N VAL A 20 3.79 9.64 -1.49
CA VAL A 20 2.78 9.90 -2.52
C VAL A 20 1.42 10.22 -1.90
N CYS A 21 0.98 9.46 -0.90
CA CYS A 21 -0.26 9.78 -0.18
C CYS A 21 -0.24 11.21 0.36
N ARG A 22 0.87 11.63 1.00
CA ARG A 22 0.99 13.00 1.51
C ARG A 22 0.89 14.05 0.39
N TYR A 23 1.50 13.78 -0.76
CA TYR A 23 1.54 14.70 -1.89
C TYR A 23 0.19 14.84 -2.62
N LEU A 24 -0.59 13.75 -2.68
CA LEU A 24 -1.88 13.72 -3.37
C LEU A 24 -3.03 14.33 -2.59
N LYS A 25 -2.91 14.47 -1.28
CA LYS A 25 -3.95 15.12 -0.46
C LYS A 25 -4.23 16.55 -0.94
N LYS A 26 -5.48 16.98 -0.81
CA LYS A 26 -5.92 18.34 -1.18
C LYS A 26 -5.22 19.43 -0.37
N ASP A 27 -4.85 19.13 0.87
CA ASP A 27 -4.15 20.02 1.78
C ASP A 27 -2.62 19.81 1.77
N ALA A 28 -2.08 19.16 0.73
CA ALA A 28 -0.66 18.91 0.59
C ALA A 28 0.15 20.21 0.61
N ALA A 29 1.10 20.29 1.55
CA ALA A 29 2.07 21.37 1.58
C ALA A 29 2.99 21.33 0.33
N PRO A 30 3.44 22.50 -0.18
CA PRO A 30 4.44 22.54 -1.24
C PRO A 30 5.67 21.70 -0.89
N TYR A 31 6.20 20.99 -1.88
CA TYR A 31 7.42 20.20 -1.76
C TYR A 31 8.35 20.51 -2.95
N GLU A 32 9.62 20.77 -2.66
CA GLU A 32 10.58 21.20 -3.68
C GLU A 32 10.73 20.14 -4.78
N GLY A 33 10.57 20.56 -6.04
CA GLY A 33 10.61 19.67 -7.21
C GLY A 33 9.28 18.98 -7.54
N PHE A 34 8.19 19.26 -6.81
CA PHE A 34 6.89 18.61 -6.99
C PHE A 34 5.75 19.64 -7.15
N PRO A 35 5.22 19.84 -8.38
CA PRO A 35 4.15 20.80 -8.64
C PRO A 35 2.85 20.49 -7.90
N LEU A 36 2.15 21.50 -7.38
CA LEU A 36 0.84 21.28 -6.74
C LEU A 36 -0.34 21.21 -7.72
N GLU A 37 -0.10 21.39 -9.01
CA GLU A 37 -1.12 21.37 -10.05
C GLU A 37 -1.73 19.97 -10.20
N THR A 38 -3.06 19.90 -10.29
CA THR A 38 -3.84 18.65 -10.20
C THR A 38 -3.44 17.65 -11.27
N GLN A 39 -3.24 18.09 -12.52
CA GLN A 39 -2.85 17.21 -13.61
C GLN A 39 -1.42 16.66 -13.40
N ALA A 40 -0.47 17.49 -12.97
CA ALA A 40 0.88 17.04 -12.63
C ALA A 40 0.91 16.02 -11.47
N LYS A 41 0.06 16.21 -10.44
CA LYS A 41 -0.15 15.21 -9.37
C LYS A 41 -0.68 13.90 -9.94
N PHE A 42 -1.66 13.97 -10.86
CA PHE A 42 -2.25 12.82 -11.50
C PHE A 42 -1.24 12.02 -12.35
N GLU A 43 -0.45 12.70 -13.19
CA GLU A 43 0.60 12.05 -13.99
C GLU A 43 1.65 11.38 -13.11
N TYR A 44 2.01 12.03 -12.00
CA TYR A 44 2.93 11.46 -11.03
C TYR A 44 2.37 10.20 -10.34
N VAL A 45 1.10 10.19 -9.92
CA VAL A 45 0.49 9.00 -9.30
C VAL A 45 0.36 7.86 -10.29
N VAL A 46 -0.01 8.11 -11.55
CA VAL A 46 -0.06 7.06 -12.59
C VAL A 46 1.30 6.37 -12.70
N ARG A 47 2.38 7.15 -12.79
CA ARG A 47 3.74 6.60 -12.86
C ARG A 47 4.11 5.79 -11.62
N ILE A 48 3.86 6.30 -10.41
CA ILE A 48 4.18 5.58 -9.17
C ILE A 48 3.34 4.31 -9.00
N PHE A 49 2.08 4.31 -9.41
CA PHE A 49 1.25 3.11 -9.35
C PHE A 49 1.84 2.00 -10.22
N GLN A 50 2.30 2.33 -11.42
CA GLN A 50 2.92 1.35 -12.32
C GLN A 50 4.29 0.88 -11.80
N GLU A 51 5.13 1.81 -11.33
CA GLU A 51 6.51 1.49 -10.93
C GLU A 51 6.62 0.83 -9.56
N VAL A 52 5.71 1.14 -8.64
CA VAL A 52 5.82 0.77 -7.21
C VAL A 52 4.60 -0.01 -6.74
N MET A 53 3.39 0.51 -6.91
CA MET A 53 2.18 -0.12 -6.34
C MET A 53 1.92 -1.51 -6.92
N VAL A 54 1.97 -1.66 -8.25
CA VAL A 54 1.67 -2.93 -8.90
C VAL A 54 2.67 -4.02 -8.49
N PRO A 55 4.00 -3.81 -8.54
CA PRO A 55 4.96 -4.78 -8.01
C PRO A 55 4.79 -5.06 -6.52
N HIS A 56 4.42 -4.05 -5.73
CA HIS A 56 4.21 -4.17 -4.29
C HIS A 56 3.03 -5.11 -3.97
N ILE A 57 1.86 -4.89 -4.58
CA ILE A 57 0.69 -5.76 -4.42
C ILE A 57 1.01 -7.21 -4.80
N GLN A 58 1.81 -7.43 -5.85
CA GLN A 58 2.21 -8.79 -6.23
C GLN A 58 3.05 -9.49 -5.16
N LYS A 59 3.94 -8.75 -4.49
CA LYS A 59 4.73 -9.27 -3.37
C LYS A 59 3.85 -9.55 -2.15
N GLU A 60 2.85 -8.72 -1.90
CA GLU A 60 1.88 -8.91 -0.81
C GLU A 60 0.97 -10.10 -1.08
N ASP A 61 0.44 -10.26 -2.29
CA ASP A 61 -0.33 -11.44 -2.66
C ASP A 61 0.52 -12.71 -2.50
N HIS A 62 1.80 -12.68 -2.86
CA HIS A 62 2.71 -13.79 -2.61
C HIS A 62 2.90 -14.06 -1.10
N LEU A 63 3.07 -13.01 -0.29
CA LEU A 63 3.14 -13.13 1.16
C LEU A 63 1.85 -13.74 1.74
N PHE A 64 0.69 -13.27 1.29
CA PHE A 64 -0.62 -13.76 1.71
C PHE A 64 -0.77 -15.24 1.39
N ASP A 65 -0.44 -15.67 0.16
CA ASP A 65 -0.47 -17.07 -0.26
C ASP A 65 0.43 -17.97 0.61
N LYS A 66 1.58 -17.46 1.05
CA LYS A 66 2.50 -18.22 1.92
C LYS A 66 2.01 -18.30 3.38
N CYS A 67 1.22 -17.33 3.81
CA CYS A 67 0.72 -17.24 5.18
C CYS A 67 -0.68 -17.86 5.37
N ALA A 68 -1.45 -18.03 4.30
CA ALA A 68 -2.81 -18.53 4.35
C ALA A 68 -2.91 -19.95 4.94
N GLY A 69 -3.92 -20.17 5.77
CA GLY A 69 -4.28 -21.45 6.37
C GLY A 69 -3.43 -21.85 7.59
N TYR A 70 -2.43 -21.05 7.97
CA TYR A 70 -1.61 -21.34 9.15
C TYR A 70 -2.19 -20.78 10.46
N HIS A 71 -2.96 -19.70 10.41
CA HIS A 71 -3.52 -19.08 11.62
C HIS A 71 -4.82 -18.29 11.35
N PRO A 72 -5.94 -18.54 12.06
CA PRO A 72 -7.23 -17.92 11.77
C PRO A 72 -7.25 -16.39 11.81
N LEU A 73 -6.52 -15.76 12.75
CA LEU A 73 -6.42 -14.29 12.79
C LEU A 73 -5.62 -13.72 11.61
N VAL A 74 -4.65 -14.48 11.11
CA VAL A 74 -3.88 -14.05 9.93
C VAL A 74 -4.76 -14.17 8.69
N ASP A 75 -5.50 -15.28 8.55
CA ASP A 75 -6.44 -15.48 7.44
C ASP A 75 -7.52 -14.39 7.39
N ALA A 76 -8.06 -14.02 8.55
CA ALA A 76 -9.02 -12.92 8.63
C ALA A 76 -8.41 -11.57 8.21
N ALA A 77 -7.19 -11.28 8.64
CA ALA A 77 -6.48 -10.06 8.25
C ALA A 77 -6.14 -10.03 6.75
N ILE A 78 -5.71 -11.17 6.17
CA ILE A 78 -5.47 -11.30 4.73
C ILE A 78 -6.74 -11.00 3.94
N ALA A 79 -7.88 -11.59 4.33
CA ALA A 79 -9.15 -11.36 3.63
C ALA A 79 -9.57 -9.88 3.68
N GLU A 80 -9.34 -9.20 4.81
CA GLU A 80 -9.57 -7.76 4.95
C GLU A 80 -8.67 -6.95 4.01
N LEU A 81 -7.36 -7.20 4.01
CA LEU A 81 -6.39 -6.49 3.17
C LEU A 81 -6.63 -6.70 1.67
N GLN A 82 -6.98 -7.92 1.25
CA GLN A 82 -7.37 -8.19 -0.14
C GLN A 82 -8.61 -7.39 -0.55
N GLN A 83 -9.59 -7.24 0.35
CA GLN A 83 -10.75 -6.41 0.07
C GLN A 83 -10.36 -4.92 -0.06
N GLU A 84 -9.40 -4.44 0.73
CA GLU A 84 -8.84 -3.10 0.61
C GLU A 84 -8.07 -2.91 -0.70
N HIS A 85 -7.25 -3.88 -1.12
CA HIS A 85 -6.58 -3.88 -2.44
C HIS A 85 -7.58 -3.68 -3.57
N HIS A 86 -8.69 -4.41 -3.53
CA HIS A 86 -9.76 -4.26 -4.53
C HIS A 86 -10.42 -2.87 -4.50
N VAL A 87 -10.62 -2.28 -3.32
CA VAL A 87 -11.18 -0.92 -3.20
C VAL A 87 -10.21 0.10 -3.79
N ILE A 88 -8.94 0.07 -3.37
CA ILE A 88 -7.88 0.99 -3.82
C ILE A 88 -7.68 0.88 -5.33
N SER A 89 -7.66 -0.34 -5.88
CA SER A 89 -7.54 -0.58 -7.32
C SER A 89 -8.69 0.04 -8.11
N ARG A 90 -9.93 -0.06 -7.60
CA ARG A 90 -11.09 0.58 -8.23
C ARG A 90 -11.03 2.11 -8.16
N MET A 91 -10.63 2.67 -7.02
CA MET A 91 -10.46 4.11 -6.86
C MET A 91 -9.43 4.65 -7.86
N TYR A 92 -8.28 3.97 -7.98
CA TYR A 92 -7.26 4.33 -8.96
C TYR A 92 -7.77 4.26 -10.40
N ALA A 93 -8.44 3.16 -10.79
CA ALA A 93 -9.00 3.01 -12.13
C ALA A 93 -10.04 4.10 -12.46
N GLY A 94 -10.77 4.60 -11.46
CA GLY A 94 -11.75 5.68 -11.62
C GLY A 94 -11.14 7.07 -11.84
N LEU A 95 -9.86 7.28 -11.56
CA LEU A 95 -9.25 8.61 -11.67
C LEU A 95 -9.23 9.15 -13.10
N THR A 96 -9.04 8.29 -14.10
CA THR A 96 -8.89 8.73 -15.51
C THR A 96 -10.15 9.42 -16.04
N ASP A 97 -11.32 9.01 -15.57
CA ASP A 97 -12.62 9.55 -15.98
C ASP A 97 -13.26 10.45 -14.90
N SER A 98 -12.48 10.86 -13.89
CA SER A 98 -13.00 11.63 -12.76
C SER A 98 -13.38 13.06 -13.15
N ALA A 99 -14.59 13.46 -12.76
CA ALA A 99 -15.05 14.85 -12.83
C ALA A 99 -14.56 15.72 -11.65
N GLN A 100 -14.03 15.09 -10.59
CA GLN A 100 -13.56 15.70 -9.35
C GLN A 100 -12.19 15.12 -8.98
N LEU A 101 -11.24 15.26 -9.90
CA LEU A 101 -9.95 14.56 -9.85
C LEU A 101 -9.16 14.84 -8.57
N GLU A 102 -9.20 16.07 -8.05
CA GLU A 102 -8.51 16.42 -6.80
C GLU A 102 -9.11 15.70 -5.59
N GLU A 103 -10.44 15.66 -5.48
CA GLU A 103 -11.17 14.98 -4.41
C GLU A 103 -10.99 13.46 -4.48
N ASP A 104 -11.01 12.88 -5.68
CA ASP A 104 -10.81 11.44 -5.85
C ASP A 104 -9.36 11.03 -5.55
N MET A 105 -8.38 11.88 -5.88
CA MET A 105 -6.98 11.69 -5.46
C MET A 105 -6.82 11.81 -3.94
N ASP A 106 -7.49 12.76 -3.29
CA ASP A 106 -7.48 12.91 -1.82
C ASP A 106 -8.08 11.67 -1.13
N ALA A 107 -9.19 11.14 -1.67
CA ALA A 107 -9.82 9.93 -1.19
C ALA A 107 -8.90 8.71 -1.36
N LEU A 108 -8.28 8.54 -2.54
CA LEU A 108 -7.33 7.47 -2.81
C LEU A 108 -6.15 7.52 -1.85
N ALA A 109 -5.56 8.71 -1.67
CA ALA A 109 -4.43 8.93 -0.79
C ALA A 109 -4.76 8.59 0.67
N THR A 110 -5.96 8.97 1.12
CA THR A 110 -6.43 8.67 2.48
C THR A 110 -6.66 7.18 2.68
N SER A 111 -7.30 6.51 1.73
CA SER A 111 -7.53 5.05 1.78
C SER A 111 -6.21 4.28 1.75
N LEU A 112 -5.30 4.64 0.85
CA LEU A 112 -4.01 3.98 0.72
C LEU A 112 -3.11 4.21 1.95
N GLU A 113 -3.08 5.42 2.50
CA GLU A 113 -2.36 5.65 3.75
C GLU A 113 -2.94 4.80 4.88
N ALA A 114 -4.25 4.74 5.05
CA ALA A 114 -4.88 3.94 6.10
C ALA A 114 -4.52 2.44 5.97
N HIS A 115 -4.56 1.92 4.75
CA HIS A 115 -4.16 0.55 4.41
C HIS A 115 -2.70 0.27 4.77
N ILE A 116 -1.74 1.05 4.24
CA ILE A 116 -0.31 0.88 4.54
C ILE A 116 -0.03 0.96 6.05
N ARG A 117 -0.71 1.86 6.76
CA ARG A 117 -0.53 1.99 8.22
C ARG A 117 -1.05 0.77 8.96
N LYS A 118 -2.14 0.14 8.50
CA LYS A 118 -2.68 -1.11 9.06
C LYS A 118 -1.70 -2.26 8.84
N GLU A 119 -1.11 -2.35 7.66
CA GLU A 119 -0.13 -3.39 7.35
C GLU A 119 1.10 -3.27 8.24
N GLU A 120 1.68 -2.07 8.28
CA GLU A 120 2.87 -1.78 9.07
C GLU A 120 2.65 -2.03 10.57
N ARG A 121 1.56 -1.54 11.14
CA ARG A 121 1.35 -1.50 12.59
C ARG A 121 0.63 -2.71 13.15
N SER A 122 -0.07 -3.48 12.33
CA SER A 122 -0.93 -4.55 12.81
C SER A 122 -0.65 -5.85 12.09
N PHE A 123 -0.76 -5.88 10.76
CA PHE A 123 -0.62 -7.14 10.01
C PHE A 123 0.80 -7.70 10.10
N PHE A 124 1.82 -6.90 9.82
CA PHE A 124 3.19 -7.37 9.89
C PHE A 124 3.61 -7.73 11.32
N GLU A 125 3.09 -7.05 12.35
CA GLU A 125 3.33 -7.46 13.74
C GLU A 125 2.68 -8.81 14.05
N LEU A 126 1.46 -9.03 13.57
CA LEU A 126 0.75 -10.30 13.68
C LEU A 126 1.51 -11.43 13.00
N LEU A 127 1.98 -11.24 11.76
CA LEU A 127 2.78 -12.25 11.05
C LEU A 127 4.06 -12.63 11.79
N GLN A 128 4.77 -11.64 12.33
CA GLN A 128 6.01 -11.91 13.07
C GLN A 128 5.77 -12.65 14.38
N ARG A 129 4.61 -12.46 15.00
CA ARG A 129 4.22 -13.13 16.25
C ARG A 129 3.73 -14.55 15.99
N GLU A 130 2.82 -14.72 15.04
CA GLU A 130 2.13 -15.99 14.82
C GLU A 130 2.84 -16.91 13.83
N LEU A 131 3.50 -16.36 12.80
CA LEU A 131 4.09 -17.11 11.69
C LEU A 131 5.61 -16.89 11.47
N PRO A 132 6.46 -16.84 12.52
CA PRO A 132 7.90 -16.60 12.35
C PRO A 132 8.59 -17.66 11.48
N ALA A 133 8.14 -18.92 11.54
CA ALA A 133 8.69 -19.99 10.70
C ALA A 133 8.37 -19.81 9.20
N VAL A 134 7.20 -19.27 8.87
CA VAL A 134 6.85 -18.95 7.47
C VAL A 134 7.74 -17.80 6.98
N LEU A 135 7.87 -16.73 7.76
CA LEU A 135 8.69 -15.57 7.42
C LEU A 135 10.17 -15.91 7.23
N ASN A 136 10.72 -16.85 8.02
CA ASN A 136 12.11 -17.30 7.87
C ASN A 136 12.39 -17.98 6.52
N ASN A 137 11.37 -18.57 5.90
CA ASN A 137 11.49 -19.26 4.61
C ASN A 137 10.97 -18.43 3.43
N LEU A 138 10.43 -17.24 3.70
CA LEU A 138 9.88 -16.36 2.68
C LEU A 138 10.99 -15.64 1.91
N LYS A 139 10.83 -15.59 0.59
CA LYS A 139 11.62 -14.74 -0.30
C LYS A 139 10.65 -13.94 -1.15
N LEU A 140 10.72 -12.62 -1.00
CA LEU A 140 10.02 -11.67 -1.86
C LEU A 140 11.06 -11.19 -2.88
N ASP A 141 10.90 -11.62 -4.13
CA ASP A 141 11.75 -11.20 -5.25
C ASP A 141 11.31 -9.83 -5.79
#